data_AF-A0A1M4SAH7-F1
#
_entry.id   AF-A0A1M4SAH7-F1
#
_cell.length_a   1.000
_cell.length_b   1.000
_cell.length_c   1.000
_cell.angle_alpha   90.00
_cell.angle_beta   90.00
_cell.angle_gamma   90.00
#
_symmetry.space_group_name_H-M   'P 1'
#
loop_
_entity.id
_entity.type
_entity.pdbx_description
1 polymer ?
#
loop_
_entity_poly.entity_id
_entity_poly.type
_entity_poly.pdbx_seq_one_letter_code
_entity_poly.pdbx_strand_id
1 'polypeptide(L)'
;MIEYLKLVVDLVGHLAWPIVVAGALLYFKKDVAKLLQRVKKAKYGDIEIDLVEAIDEVKGDAIELGITIAYPSSSFSASDLELVQTAPEWAFLQSWQNIENILITKGSDGKRQPITKIVRQLQGSEKIDSGLADLILKMYRLRNEIVHVSGIDLTKAEAMEWLGVSKSISDRLIQKLA
;
A
#
# COMPACT_ATOMS: atom_id res chain seq x y z
N MET A 1 -32.54 28.54 -53.54
CA MET A 1 -33.47 27.82 -52.62
C MET A 1 -32.98 26.40 -52.29
N ILE A 2 -32.50 25.63 -53.27
CA ILE A 2 -32.02 24.24 -53.09
C ILE A 2 -30.72 24.11 -52.26
N GLU A 3 -29.79 25.08 -52.36
CA GLU A 3 -28.52 25.03 -51.60
C GLU A 3 -28.70 25.19 -50.09
N TYR A 4 -29.66 26.01 -49.65
CA TYR A 4 -29.96 26.20 -48.22
C TYR A 4 -30.50 24.92 -47.57
N LEU A 5 -31.33 24.16 -48.30
CA LEU A 5 -31.81 22.84 -47.84
C LEU A 5 -30.64 21.85 -47.68
N LYS A 6 -29.69 21.88 -48.61
CA LYS A 6 -28.51 21.00 -48.58
C LYS A 6 -27.61 21.29 -47.36
N LEU A 7 -27.42 22.57 -47.05
CA LEU A 7 -26.64 23.00 -45.88
C LEU A 7 -27.28 22.59 -44.55
N VAL A 8 -28.61 22.65 -44.44
CA VAL A 8 -29.34 22.18 -43.25
C VAL A 8 -29.24 20.67 -43.08
N VAL A 9 -29.36 19.90 -44.17
CA VAL A 9 -29.24 18.44 -44.13
C VAL A 9 -27.84 18.01 -43.71
N ASP A 10 -26.79 18.63 -44.25
CA ASP A 10 -25.41 18.33 -43.84
C ASP A 10 -25.17 18.69 -42.37
N LEU A 11 -25.67 19.84 -41.90
CA LEU A 11 -25.52 20.26 -40.51
C LEU A 11 -26.22 19.27 -39.55
N VAL A 12 -27.45 18.86 -39.88
CA VAL A 12 -28.21 17.89 -39.07
C VAL A 12 -27.53 16.52 -39.11
N GLY A 13 -27.00 16.09 -40.24
CA GLY A 13 -26.24 14.83 -40.34
C GLY A 13 -25.01 14.80 -39.42
N HIS A 14 -24.29 15.92 -39.33
CA HIS A 14 -23.11 16.05 -38.46
C HIS A 14 -23.46 16.28 -36.98
N LEU A 15 -24.64 16.83 -36.67
CA LEU A 15 -25.11 17.06 -35.30
C LEU A 15 -25.98 15.94 -34.75
N ALA A 16 -26.48 15.03 -35.59
CA ALA A 16 -27.27 13.90 -35.14
C ALA A 16 -26.44 12.96 -34.26
N TRP A 17 -25.22 12.62 -34.67
CA TRP A 17 -24.39 11.67 -33.92
C TRP A 17 -23.94 12.19 -32.53
N PRO A 18 -23.49 13.45 -32.34
CA PRO A 18 -23.13 13.95 -31.01
C PRO A 18 -24.35 14.05 -30.10
N ILE A 19 -25.52 14.43 -30.64
CA ILE A 19 -26.76 14.51 -29.87
C ILE A 19 -27.20 13.12 -29.42
N VAL A 20 -27.13 12.11 -30.29
CA VAL A 20 -27.46 10.73 -29.95
C VAL A 20 -26.48 10.19 -28.90
N VAL A 21 -25.18 10.42 -29.06
CA VAL A 21 -24.15 10.00 -28.09
C VAL A 21 -24.34 10.69 -26.74
N ALA A 22 -24.55 12.02 -26.74
CA ALA A 22 -24.80 12.78 -25.52
C ALA A 22 -26.11 12.35 -24.83
N GLY A 23 -27.18 12.15 -25.61
CA GLY A 23 -28.46 11.64 -25.12
C GLY A 23 -28.33 10.25 -24.49
N ALA A 24 -27.61 9.34 -25.15
CA ALA A 24 -27.31 8.02 -24.61
C ALA A 24 -26.49 8.10 -23.32
N LEU A 25 -25.43 8.91 -23.27
CA LEU A 25 -24.62 9.09 -22.06
C LEU A 25 -25.44 9.66 -20.90
N LEU A 26 -26.33 10.62 -21.15
CA LEU A 26 -27.19 11.20 -20.12
C LEU A 26 -28.25 10.20 -19.63
N TYR A 27 -28.85 9.43 -20.54
CA TYR A 27 -29.85 8.41 -20.21
C TYR A 27 -29.24 7.27 -19.38
N PHE A 28 -28.09 6.74 -19.81
CA PHE A 28 -27.41 5.60 -19.17
C PHE A 28 -26.42 5.99 -18.07
N LYS A 29 -26.25 7.29 -17.76
CA LYS A 29 -25.31 7.76 -16.73
C LYS A 29 -25.43 6.99 -15.42
N LYS A 30 -26.66 6.68 -15.00
CA LYS A 30 -26.94 5.96 -13.75
C LYS A 30 -26.52 4.49 -13.83
N ASP A 31 -26.77 3.83 -14.96
CA ASP A 31 -26.44 2.42 -15.14
C ASP A 31 -24.94 2.22 -15.34
N VAL A 32 -24.29 3.09 -16.11
CA VAL A 32 -22.83 3.14 -16.24
C VAL A 32 -22.17 3.40 -14.87
N ALA A 33 -22.69 4.35 -14.08
CA ALA A 33 -22.19 4.59 -12.73
C ALA A 33 -22.34 3.37 -11.82
N LYS A 34 -23.47 2.65 -11.87
CA LYS A 34 -23.66 1.40 -11.10
C LYS A 34 -22.68 0.30 -11.54
N LEU A 35 -22.45 0.13 -12.83
CA LEU A 35 -21.49 -0.85 -13.35
C LEU A 35 -20.06 -0.50 -12.94
N LEU A 36 -19.66 0.76 -13.05
CA LEU A 36 -18.36 1.23 -12.59
C LEU A 36 -18.18 1.03 -11.08
N GLN A 37 -19.23 1.28 -10.28
CA GLN A 37 -19.19 0.99 -8.85
C GLN A 37 -19.00 -0.50 -8.54
N ARG A 38 -19.64 -1.40 -9.30
CA ARG A 38 -19.45 -2.85 -9.12
C ARG A 38 -18.04 -3.30 -9.45
N VAL A 39 -17.48 -2.83 -10.58
CA VAL A 39 -16.09 -3.11 -10.96
C VAL A 39 -15.12 -2.56 -9.91
N LYS A 40 -15.39 -1.35 -9.40
CA LYS A 40 -14.58 -0.74 -8.34
C LYS A 40 -14.61 -1.57 -7.05
N LYS A 41 -15.79 -2.05 -6.62
CA LYS A 41 -15.93 -2.91 -5.43
C LYS A 41 -15.25 -4.26 -5.61
N ALA A 42 -15.40 -4.91 -6.76
CA ALA A 42 -14.72 -6.17 -7.05
C ALA A 42 -13.19 -5.99 -7.01
N LYS A 43 -12.68 -4.92 -7.63
CA LYS A 43 -11.25 -4.59 -7.60
C LYS A 43 -10.74 -4.31 -6.17
N TYR A 44 -11.51 -3.61 -5.34
CA TYR A 44 -11.10 -3.39 -3.95
C TYR A 44 -11.09 -4.69 -3.14
N GLY A 45 -12.09 -5.56 -3.31
CA GLY A 45 -12.11 -6.86 -2.63
C GLY A 45 -10.93 -7.76 -3.03
N ASP A 46 -10.55 -7.76 -4.31
CA ASP A 46 -9.38 -8.49 -4.81
C ASP A 46 -8.08 -7.98 -4.15
N ILE A 47 -7.92 -6.65 -4.10
CA ILE A 47 -6.77 -6.01 -3.45
C ILE A 47 -6.76 -6.27 -1.92
N GLU A 48 -7.92 -6.28 -1.26
CA GLU A 48 -8.02 -6.61 0.17
C GLU A 48 -7.55 -8.03 0.46
N ILE A 49 -7.91 -9.01 -0.39
CA ILE A 49 -7.47 -10.40 -0.26
C ILE A 49 -5.95 -10.50 -0.46
N ASP A 50 -5.42 -9.92 -1.54
CA ASP A 50 -3.98 -9.89 -1.83
C ASP A 50 -3.18 -9.29 -0.66
N LEU A 51 -3.73 -8.28 -0.01
CA LEU A 51 -3.09 -7.59 1.11
C LEU A 51 -3.04 -8.45 2.37
N VAL A 52 -4.13 -9.14 2.70
CA VAL A 52 -4.17 -10.07 3.85
C VAL A 52 -3.16 -11.19 3.65
N GLU A 53 -3.12 -11.77 2.44
CA GLU A 53 -2.13 -12.80 2.09
C GLU A 53 -0.69 -12.24 2.20
N ALA A 54 -0.43 -11.03 1.71
CA ALA A 54 0.88 -10.41 1.81
C ALA A 54 1.31 -10.09 3.26
N ILE A 55 0.36 -9.74 4.14
CA ILE A 55 0.63 -9.56 5.57
C ILE A 55 1.04 -10.90 6.20
N ASP A 56 0.30 -11.97 5.91
CA ASP A 56 0.59 -13.29 6.45
C ASP A 56 1.90 -13.87 5.91
N GLU A 57 2.24 -13.63 4.64
CA GLU A 57 3.55 -13.96 4.09
C GLU A 57 4.69 -13.25 4.84
N VAL A 58 4.57 -11.94 5.10
CA VAL A 58 5.58 -11.19 5.86
C VAL A 58 5.77 -11.79 7.26
N LYS A 59 4.68 -12.21 7.92
CA LYS A 59 4.76 -12.88 9.21
C LYS A 59 5.42 -14.25 9.10
N GLY A 60 5.07 -15.05 8.09
CA GLY A 60 5.67 -16.34 7.81
C GLY A 60 7.19 -16.23 7.62
N ASP A 61 7.62 -15.34 6.72
CA ASP A 61 9.02 -15.05 6.48
C ASP A 61 9.72 -14.57 7.76
N ALA A 62 9.07 -13.72 8.56
CA ALA A 62 9.63 -13.26 9.83
C ALA A 62 9.86 -14.43 10.79
N ILE A 63 8.89 -15.33 10.95
CA ILE A 63 9.02 -16.52 11.80
C ILE A 63 10.17 -17.41 11.32
N GLU A 64 10.27 -17.67 10.01
CA GLU A 64 11.34 -18.48 9.43
C GLU A 64 12.73 -17.90 9.66
N LEU A 65 12.84 -16.56 9.65
CA LEU A 65 14.07 -15.83 9.94
C LEU A 65 14.35 -15.68 11.45
N GLY A 66 13.53 -16.30 12.30
CA GLY A 66 13.60 -16.22 13.76
C GLY A 66 13.34 -14.82 14.31
N ILE A 67 12.62 -13.98 13.56
CA ILE A 67 12.24 -12.63 13.95
C ILE A 67 11.08 -12.71 14.92
N THR A 68 11.18 -11.98 16.02
CA THR A 68 10.18 -12.02 17.08
C THR A 68 8.94 -11.24 16.63
N ILE A 69 7.83 -11.95 16.44
CA ILE A 69 6.55 -11.34 16.06
C ILE A 69 5.71 -10.89 17.26
N ALA A 70 5.92 -11.50 18.44
CA ALA A 70 5.15 -11.22 19.64
C ALA A 70 6.03 -10.52 20.69
N TYR A 71 5.82 -9.22 20.87
CA TYR A 71 6.42 -8.45 21.96
C TYR A 71 5.39 -8.20 23.06
N PRO A 72 5.80 -8.16 24.34
CA PRO A 72 4.91 -7.74 25.40
C PRO A 72 4.49 -6.28 25.17
N SER A 73 3.25 -5.93 25.52
CA SER A 73 2.70 -4.59 25.30
C SER A 73 3.56 -3.49 25.95
N SER A 74 4.27 -3.81 27.04
CA SER A 74 5.21 -2.92 27.72
C SER A 74 6.42 -2.51 26.88
N SER A 75 6.68 -3.20 25.76
CA SER A 75 7.75 -2.87 24.81
C SER A 75 7.38 -1.75 23.84
N PHE A 76 6.12 -1.30 23.84
CA PHE A 76 5.59 -0.25 22.98
C PHE A 76 5.20 0.98 23.79
N SER A 77 5.20 2.15 23.15
CA SER A 77 4.75 3.37 23.82
C SER A 77 3.22 3.35 24.01
N ALA A 78 2.72 4.14 24.97
CA ALA A 78 1.27 4.29 25.16
C ALA A 78 0.58 4.78 23.87
N SER A 79 1.25 5.65 23.11
CA SER A 79 0.77 6.18 21.83
C SER A 79 0.68 5.11 20.75
N ASP A 80 1.64 4.18 20.66
CA ASP A 80 1.59 3.07 19.69
C ASP A 80 0.43 2.11 20.02
N LEU A 81 0.21 1.83 21.31
CA LEU A 81 -0.89 0.97 21.76
C LEU A 81 -2.27 1.62 21.57
N GLU A 82 -2.35 2.94 21.65
CA GLU A 82 -3.56 3.71 21.36
C GLU A 82 -3.87 3.73 19.86
N LEU A 83 -2.85 3.90 19.01
CA LEU A 83 -2.98 3.83 17.55
C LEU A 83 -3.49 2.47 17.08
N VAL A 84 -2.93 1.38 17.61
CA VAL A 84 -3.42 0.02 17.31
C VAL A 84 -4.90 -0.17 17.70
N GLN A 85 -5.40 0.56 18.69
CA GLN A 85 -6.80 0.47 19.12
C GLN A 85 -7.74 1.38 18.32
N THR A 86 -7.26 2.53 17.88
CA THR A 86 -8.08 3.58 17.27
C THR A 86 -8.01 3.58 15.76
N ALA A 87 -6.85 3.24 15.20
CA ALA A 87 -6.56 3.27 13.77
C ALA A 87 -5.43 2.26 13.42
N PRO A 88 -5.72 0.95 13.37
CA PRO A 88 -4.73 -0.11 13.14
C PRO A 88 -3.85 0.11 11.90
N GLU A 89 -4.43 0.61 10.81
CA GLU A 89 -3.73 0.93 9.56
C GLU A 89 -2.61 1.96 9.75
N TRP A 90 -2.77 2.90 10.68
CA TRP A 90 -1.74 3.88 11.01
C TRP A 90 -0.58 3.26 11.80
N ALA A 91 -0.84 2.21 12.57
CA ALA A 91 0.23 1.46 13.24
C ALA A 91 1.19 0.83 12.23
N PHE A 92 0.69 0.37 11.07
CA PHE A 92 1.54 -0.13 9.98
C PHE A 92 2.43 0.98 9.41
N LEU A 93 1.86 2.16 9.18
CA LEU A 93 2.57 3.29 8.61
C LEU A 93 3.64 3.86 9.56
N GLN A 94 3.29 4.01 10.83
CA GLN A 94 4.15 4.61 11.86
C GLN A 94 5.33 3.70 12.20
N SER A 95 5.09 2.41 12.35
CA SER A 95 6.16 1.45 12.67
C SER A 95 7.24 1.34 11.59
N TRP A 96 6.87 1.51 10.31
CA TRP A 96 7.82 1.58 9.20
C TRP A 96 8.78 2.77 9.30
N GLN A 97 8.32 3.91 9.83
CA GLN A 97 9.11 5.14 9.88
C GLN A 97 10.40 4.98 10.70
N ASN A 98 10.38 4.12 11.72
CA ASN A 98 11.57 3.80 12.49
C ASN A 98 12.62 3.04 11.65
N ILE A 99 12.18 2.02 10.91
CA ILE A 99 13.05 1.24 10.01
C ILE A 99 13.66 2.15 8.94
N GLU A 100 12.85 3.00 8.32
CA GLU A 100 13.29 3.97 7.32
C GLU A 100 14.37 4.92 7.88
N ASN A 101 14.14 5.47 9.08
CA ASN A 101 15.11 6.34 9.73
C ASN A 101 16.44 5.61 9.98
N ILE A 102 16.42 4.35 10.45
CA ILE A 102 17.62 3.54 10.67
C ILE A 102 18.36 3.30 9.35
N LEU A 103 17.65 2.91 8.29
CA LEU A 103 18.24 2.67 6.98
C LEU A 103 18.88 3.93 6.40
N ILE A 104 18.24 5.08 6.52
CA ILE A 104 18.80 6.35 6.03
C ILE A 104 20.01 6.76 6.87
N THR A 105 19.86 6.83 8.19
CA THR A 105 20.91 7.38 9.07
C THR A 105 22.13 6.48 9.16
N LYS A 106 21.95 5.17 9.33
CA LYS A 106 23.03 4.20 9.54
C LYS A 106 23.38 3.41 8.28
N GLY A 107 22.41 3.19 7.40
CA GLY A 107 22.64 2.40 6.17
C GLY A 107 23.19 3.21 4.99
N SER A 108 22.99 4.53 4.98
CA SER A 108 23.40 5.41 3.89
C SER A 108 24.17 6.66 4.34
N ASP A 109 24.65 6.67 5.59
CA ASP A 109 25.32 7.82 6.22
C ASP A 109 24.51 9.12 6.11
N GLY A 110 23.18 9.01 6.26
CA GLY A 110 22.24 10.13 6.16
C GLY A 110 21.93 10.61 4.74
N LYS A 111 22.49 9.98 3.70
CA LYS A 111 22.22 10.37 2.30
C LYS A 111 20.87 9.83 1.84
N ARG A 112 19.93 10.72 1.55
CA ARG A 112 18.63 10.33 0.99
C ARG A 112 18.81 9.60 -0.35
N GLN A 113 18.42 8.33 -0.37
CA GLN A 113 18.41 7.45 -1.54
C GLN A 113 17.16 6.54 -1.47
N PRO A 114 16.75 5.93 -2.59
CA PRO A 114 15.66 4.96 -2.55
C PRO A 114 15.96 3.83 -1.57
N ILE A 115 14.99 3.46 -0.73
CA ILE A 115 15.14 2.38 0.27
C ILE A 115 15.64 1.08 -0.38
N THR A 116 15.10 0.75 -1.55
CA THR A 116 15.53 -0.42 -2.34
C THR A 116 17.02 -0.42 -2.66
N LYS A 117 17.61 0.75 -2.90
CA LYS A 117 19.04 0.90 -3.15
C LYS A 117 19.85 0.73 -1.89
N ILE A 118 19.41 1.33 -0.77
CA ILE A 118 20.08 1.20 0.53
C ILE A 118 20.12 -0.27 0.95
N VAL A 119 18.98 -0.97 0.91
CA VAL A 119 18.89 -2.38 1.29
C VAL A 119 19.80 -3.26 0.44
N ARG A 120 19.81 -3.06 -0.89
CA ARG A 120 20.71 -3.80 -1.79
C ARG A 120 22.19 -3.53 -1.52
N GLN A 121 22.56 -2.31 -1.16
CA GLN A 121 23.93 -1.97 -0.79
C GLN A 121 24.33 -2.64 0.53
N LEU A 122 23.43 -2.66 1.52
CA LEU A 122 23.65 -3.34 2.80
C LEU A 122 23.80 -4.86 2.61
N GLN A 123 22.97 -5.45 1.75
CA GLN A 123 23.06 -6.87 1.39
C GLN A 123 24.36 -7.18 0.64
N GLY A 124 24.71 -6.37 -0.38
CA GLY A 124 25.93 -6.55 -1.17
C GLY A 124 27.23 -6.28 -0.40
N SER A 125 27.13 -5.61 0.76
CA SER A 125 28.25 -5.43 1.71
C SER A 125 28.18 -6.41 2.89
N GLU A 126 27.32 -7.43 2.82
CA GLU A 126 27.13 -8.48 3.84
C GLU A 126 26.76 -7.97 5.24
N LYS A 127 26.33 -6.70 5.36
CA LYS A 127 25.87 -6.13 6.65
C LYS A 127 24.54 -6.74 7.07
N ILE A 128 23.69 -7.10 6.10
CA ILE A 128 22.44 -7.83 6.30
C ILE A 128 22.43 -9.06 5.39
N ASP A 129 21.81 -10.14 5.85
CA ASP A 129 21.58 -11.34 5.04
C ASP A 129 20.45 -11.12 4.02
N SER A 130 20.36 -12.02 3.04
CA SER A 130 19.33 -11.94 1.98
C SER A 130 17.91 -12.03 2.53
N GLY A 131 17.68 -12.87 3.54
CA GLY A 131 16.36 -13.03 4.15
C GLY A 131 15.87 -11.74 4.81
N LEU A 132 16.72 -11.12 5.62
CA LEU A 132 16.42 -9.82 6.23
C LEU A 132 16.23 -8.72 5.17
N ALA A 133 17.04 -8.72 4.11
CA ALA A 133 16.89 -7.77 3.01
C ALA A 133 15.53 -7.93 2.30
N ASP A 134 15.16 -9.16 1.95
CA ASP A 134 13.90 -9.47 1.26
C ASP A 134 12.69 -9.11 2.12
N LEU A 135 12.73 -9.43 3.42
CA LEU A 135 11.66 -9.07 4.35
C LEU A 135 11.46 -7.55 4.46
N ILE A 136 12.55 -6.77 4.58
CA ILE A 136 12.47 -5.31 4.61
C ILE A 136 11.85 -4.76 3.32
N LEU A 137 12.18 -5.34 2.16
CA LEU A 137 11.61 -4.92 0.88
C LEU A 137 10.14 -5.30 0.74
N LYS A 138 9.73 -6.48 1.23
CA LYS A 138 8.31 -6.89 1.28
C LYS A 138 7.51 -5.91 2.16
N MET A 139 8.00 -5.61 3.36
CA MET A 139 7.37 -4.64 4.25
C MET A 139 7.28 -3.24 3.64
N TYR A 140 8.32 -2.79 2.94
CA TYR A 140 8.31 -1.50 2.24
C TYR A 140 7.21 -1.41 1.19
N ARG A 141 6.98 -2.49 0.43
CA ARG A 141 5.91 -2.56 -0.58
C ARG A 141 4.54 -2.55 0.08
N LEU A 142 4.36 -3.41 1.08
CA LEU A 142 3.10 -3.58 1.80
C LEU A 142 2.64 -2.28 2.47
N ARG A 143 3.57 -1.52 3.08
CA ARG A 143 3.30 -0.19 3.64
C ARG A 143 2.71 0.77 2.61
N ASN A 144 3.14 0.70 1.35
CA ASN A 144 2.61 1.58 0.30
C ASN A 144 1.21 1.13 -0.15
N GLU A 145 0.93 -0.17 -0.13
CA GLU A 145 -0.36 -0.74 -0.54
C GLU A 145 -1.46 -0.48 0.51
N ILE A 146 -1.15 -0.63 1.81
CA ILE A 146 -2.08 -0.36 2.92
C ILE A 146 -2.66 1.06 2.85
N VAL A 147 -1.86 2.05 2.46
CA VAL A 147 -2.31 3.46 2.36
C VAL A 147 -3.37 3.67 1.27
N HIS A 148 -3.45 2.77 0.28
CA HIS A 148 -4.38 2.87 -0.84
C HIS A 148 -5.68 2.08 -0.65
N VAL A 149 -5.74 1.20 0.37
CA VAL A 149 -6.91 0.38 0.67
C VAL A 149 -7.56 0.93 1.93
N SER A 150 -8.66 1.65 1.74
CA SER A 150 -9.46 2.17 2.86
C SER A 150 -10.50 1.14 3.29
N GLY A 151 -10.51 0.76 4.56
CA GLY A 151 -11.54 -0.12 5.14
C GLY A 151 -11.17 -1.60 5.22
N ILE A 152 -9.87 -1.95 5.17
CA ILE A 152 -9.41 -3.30 5.50
C ILE A 152 -9.82 -3.61 6.93
N ASP A 153 -10.43 -4.77 7.16
CA ASP A 153 -10.75 -5.27 8.50
C ASP A 153 -9.49 -5.85 9.15
N LEU A 154 -8.59 -4.97 9.58
CA LEU A 154 -7.39 -5.34 10.33
C LEU A 154 -7.74 -5.53 11.80
N THR A 155 -7.50 -6.73 12.30
CA THR A 155 -7.66 -7.03 13.71
C THR A 155 -6.56 -6.37 14.54
N LYS A 156 -6.88 -6.10 15.81
CA LYS A 156 -5.90 -5.63 16.80
C LYS A 156 -4.70 -6.57 16.93
N ALA A 157 -4.92 -7.87 16.79
CA ALA A 157 -3.86 -8.87 16.88
C ALA A 157 -2.85 -8.72 15.73
N GLU A 158 -3.33 -8.58 14.50
CA GLU A 158 -2.46 -8.40 13.32
C GLU A 158 -1.65 -7.12 13.40
N ALA A 159 -2.25 -6.02 13.87
CA ALA A 159 -1.53 -4.77 14.08
C ALA A 159 -0.46 -4.89 15.18
N MET A 160 -0.74 -5.62 16.26
CA MET A 160 0.26 -5.90 17.31
C MET A 160 1.41 -6.78 16.81
N GLU A 161 1.11 -7.81 16.03
CA GLU A 161 2.12 -8.68 15.41
C GLU A 161 3.01 -7.88 14.44
N TRP A 162 2.40 -7.00 13.65
CA TRP A 162 3.14 -6.09 12.78
C TRP A 162 4.07 -5.16 13.54
N LEU A 163 3.61 -4.57 14.66
CA LEU A 163 4.47 -3.78 15.54
C LEU A 163 5.64 -4.61 16.08
N GLY A 164 5.39 -5.87 16.45
CA GLY A 164 6.41 -6.80 16.90
C GLY A 164 7.47 -7.07 15.84
N VAL A 165 7.06 -7.45 14.62
CA VAL A 165 7.96 -7.65 13.47
C VAL A 165 8.79 -6.40 13.22
N SER A 166 8.15 -5.24 13.14
CA SER A 166 8.81 -3.97 12.86
C SER A 166 9.85 -3.59 13.91
N LYS A 167 9.53 -3.82 15.19
CA LYS A 167 10.44 -3.60 16.31
C LYS A 167 11.63 -4.56 16.24
N SER A 168 11.39 -5.85 16.01
CA SER A 168 12.46 -6.85 15.92
C SER A 168 13.43 -6.56 14.77
N ILE A 169 12.92 -6.15 13.60
CA ILE A 169 13.74 -5.73 12.47
C ILE A 169 14.56 -4.49 12.82
N SER A 170 13.94 -3.51 13.48
CA SER A 170 14.64 -2.30 13.94
C SER A 170 15.79 -2.64 14.88
N ASP A 171 15.56 -3.52 15.86
CA ASP A 171 16.56 -3.98 16.82
C ASP A 171 17.73 -4.70 16.10
N ARG A 172 17.42 -5.59 15.15
CA ARG A 172 18.42 -6.29 14.31
C ARG A 172 19.23 -5.33 13.44
N LEU A 173 18.58 -4.35 12.80
CA LEU A 173 19.26 -3.34 11.99
C LEU A 173 20.18 -2.47 12.85
N ILE A 174 19.73 -2.07 14.04
CA ILE A 174 20.57 -1.32 14.98
C ILE A 174 21.80 -2.15 15.37
N GLN A 175 21.63 -3.43 15.67
CA GLN A 175 22.74 -4.32 16.03
C GLN A 175 23.74 -4.52 14.88
N LYS A 176 23.26 -4.69 13.65
CA LYS A 176 24.10 -4.94 12.46
C LYS A 176 24.77 -3.67 11.89
N LEU A 177 24.21 -2.49 12.19
CA LEU A 177 24.69 -1.19 11.71
C LEU A 177 25.23 -0.29 12.83
N ALA A 178 25.53 -0.86 14.00
CA ALA A 178 26.32 -0.23 15.06
C ALA A 178 27.80 -0.34 14.72
#